data_AF-A0A8B7NQ89-F1
#
_entry.id   AF-A0A8B7NQ89-F1
#
_cell.length_a   1.000
_cell.length_b   1.000
_cell.length_c   1.000
_cell.angle_alpha   90.00
_cell.angle_beta   90.00
_cell.angle_gamma   90.00
#
_symmetry.space_group_name_H-M   'P 1'
#
loop_
_entity.id
_entity.type
_entity.pdbx_description
1 polymer ?
#
loop_
_entity_poly.entity_id
_entity_poly.type
_entity_poly.pdbx_seq_one_letter_code
_entity_poly.pdbx_strand_id
1 'polypeptide(L)'
;MTIFTMKYYSCAIACWALLAVVGRATPAKIEGLEQTQEIDDVNDRDPRPLFQFITISPDICTTTANTQGICYSATDCTNLQGTASGTCAAGFGVCCTFTRNCDSSTNVNGTLFQNPEYPSATTTAPGSCKLTVVPVNENICQIRLDLMEFTLAQPDENGVCADDFLQVTGGTTTIPAICGQNNLQH
;
A
#
# COMPACT_ATOMS: atom_id res chain seq x y z
N MET A 1 -1.67 20.84 6.77
CA MET A 1 -2.42 19.61 6.41
C MET A 1 -1.43 18.70 5.72
N THR A 2 -1.49 17.40 5.99
CA THR A 2 -0.47 16.46 5.52
C THR A 2 -1.10 15.13 5.18
N ILE A 3 -0.87 14.68 3.95
CA ILE A 3 -1.28 13.39 3.41
C ILE A 3 -0.21 12.87 2.45
N PHE A 4 0.22 11.64 2.68
CA PHE A 4 1.16 10.94 1.80
C PHE A 4 0.77 9.48 1.66
N THR A 5 1.15 8.86 0.54
CA THR A 5 0.99 7.42 0.35
C THR A 5 2.36 6.76 0.27
N MET A 6 2.40 5.47 0.54
CA MET A 6 3.65 4.70 0.49
C MET A 6 3.58 3.57 -0.52
N LYS A 7 4.70 3.32 -1.19
CA LYS A 7 4.82 2.26 -2.19
C LYS A 7 6.02 1.38 -1.90
N TYR A 8 5.79 0.07 -1.86
CA TYR A 8 6.83 -0.95 -1.73
C TYR A 8 7.42 -1.28 -3.09
N TYR A 9 8.74 -1.36 -3.14
CA TYR A 9 9.51 -1.76 -4.31
C TYR A 9 10.32 -3.01 -3.98
N SER A 10 10.16 -4.03 -4.82
CA SER A 10 10.85 -5.30 -4.68
C SER A 10 12.36 -5.16 -4.94
N CYS A 11 13.17 -5.99 -4.29
CA CYS A 11 14.61 -6.07 -4.48
C CYS A 11 15.02 -6.48 -5.90
N ALA A 12 14.13 -7.18 -6.63
CA ALA A 12 14.30 -7.42 -8.04
C ALA A 12 14.13 -6.08 -8.77
N ILE A 13 15.24 -5.33 -8.92
CA ILE A 13 15.34 -4.24 -9.87
C ILE A 13 14.79 -4.81 -11.18
N ALA A 14 13.69 -4.24 -11.63
CA ALA A 14 13.11 -4.50 -12.93
C ALA A 14 14.22 -4.30 -13.97
N CYS A 15 14.93 -5.38 -14.31
CA CYS A 15 16.02 -5.39 -15.28
C CYS A 15 15.43 -5.36 -16.69
N TRP A 16 14.46 -4.47 -16.91
CA TRP A 16 13.84 -4.23 -18.20
C TRP A 16 14.80 -3.56 -19.18
N ALA A 17 15.96 -3.11 -18.71
CA ALA A 17 17.01 -2.52 -19.56
C ALA A 17 17.91 -3.57 -20.27
N LEU A 18 17.86 -4.86 -19.93
CA LEU A 18 18.67 -5.90 -20.60
C LEU A 18 17.91 -6.70 -21.68
N LEU A 19 16.62 -6.45 -21.90
CA LEU A 19 15.84 -7.13 -22.94
C LEU A 19 15.86 -6.42 -24.32
N ALA A 20 16.66 -5.35 -24.50
CA ALA A 20 16.70 -4.63 -25.77
C ALA A 20 17.61 -5.26 -26.85
N VAL A 21 18.37 -6.34 -26.57
CA VAL A 21 19.36 -6.88 -27.54
C VAL A 21 19.15 -8.36 -27.91
N VAL A 22 18.08 -9.01 -27.46
CA VAL A 22 17.72 -10.34 -28.00
C VAL A 22 16.26 -10.32 -28.44
N GLY A 23 16.08 -10.48 -29.77
CA GLY A 23 14.90 -10.76 -30.58
C GLY A 23 13.50 -10.64 -29.96
N ARG A 24 12.56 -10.12 -30.74
CA ARG A 24 11.12 -10.12 -30.47
C ARG A 24 10.66 -11.48 -29.91
N ALA A 25 10.57 -11.59 -28.58
CA ALA A 25 9.76 -12.60 -27.95
C ALA A 25 8.32 -12.11 -28.09
N THR A 26 7.53 -12.83 -28.89
CA THR A 26 6.07 -12.82 -28.77
C THR A 26 5.70 -12.96 -27.29
N PRO A 27 4.61 -12.34 -26.80
CA PRO A 27 4.14 -12.62 -25.45
C PRO A 27 3.92 -14.13 -25.35
N ALA A 28 4.79 -14.79 -24.59
CA ALA A 28 4.55 -16.15 -24.17
C ALA A 28 3.35 -16.07 -23.24
N LYS A 29 2.20 -16.48 -23.77
CA LYS A 29 1.05 -16.96 -23.01
C LYS A 29 1.62 -17.90 -21.94
N ILE A 30 1.59 -17.49 -20.67
CA ILE A 30 1.80 -18.41 -19.56
C ILE A 30 0.53 -19.26 -19.50
N GLU A 31 0.51 -20.33 -20.28
CA GLU A 31 -0.33 -21.49 -19.99
C GLU A 31 0.40 -22.28 -18.90
N GLY A 32 -0.29 -22.54 -17.78
CA GLY A 32 0.27 -23.37 -16.72
C GLY A 32 0.61 -22.65 -15.42
N LEU A 33 -0.40 -22.04 -14.79
CA LEU A 33 -0.77 -22.45 -13.43
C LEU A 33 -2.28 -22.72 -13.43
N GLU A 34 -2.72 -23.62 -14.32
CA GLU A 34 -3.83 -24.50 -13.92
C GLU A 34 -3.30 -25.30 -12.75
N GLN A 35 -3.65 -24.86 -11.54
CA GLN A 35 -3.63 -25.75 -10.41
C GLN A 35 -4.68 -26.83 -10.73
N THR A 36 -4.23 -27.92 -11.35
CA THR A 36 -5.04 -29.13 -11.49
C THR A 36 -5.22 -29.62 -10.07
N GLN A 37 -6.31 -29.19 -9.45
CA GLN A 37 -6.72 -29.72 -8.17
C GLN A 37 -7.02 -31.20 -8.43
N GLU A 38 -6.29 -32.10 -7.77
CA GLU A 38 -6.59 -33.53 -7.80
C GLU A 38 -8.05 -33.69 -7.36
N ILE A 39 -8.91 -34.11 -8.29
CA ILE A 39 -10.24 -34.62 -7.96
C ILE A 39 -9.97 -36.04 -7.46
N ASP A 40 -9.77 -36.18 -6.15
CA ASP A 40 -9.88 -37.50 -5.51
C ASP A 40 -11.28 -38.05 -5.83
N ASP A 41 -11.33 -39.23 -6.43
CA ASP A 41 -12.55 -39.99 -6.71
C ASP A 41 -13.21 -40.37 -5.36
N VAL A 42 -14.02 -39.44 -4.83
CA VAL A 42 -14.77 -39.64 -3.59
C VAL A 42 -15.98 -40.49 -3.91
N ASN A 43 -15.85 -41.77 -3.57
CA ASN A 43 -16.92 -42.75 -3.57
C ASN A 43 -18.16 -42.18 -2.83
N ASP A 44 -19.30 -42.33 -3.51
CA ASP A 44 -20.65 -41.93 -3.15
C ASP A 44 -21.00 -42.23 -1.67
N ARG A 45 -21.48 -41.20 -0.95
CA ARG A 45 -22.18 -41.18 0.37
C ARG A 45 -21.52 -40.46 1.55
N ASP A 46 -21.12 -39.20 1.39
CA ASP A 46 -20.93 -38.29 2.54
C ASP A 46 -21.44 -36.88 2.20
N PRO A 47 -22.51 -36.37 2.85
CA PRO A 47 -23.03 -35.02 2.60
C PRO A 47 -22.15 -34.00 3.34
N ARG A 48 -20.89 -33.86 2.92
CA ARG A 48 -20.06 -32.75 3.36
C ARG A 48 -20.43 -31.52 2.53
N PRO A 49 -20.79 -30.38 3.16
CA PRO A 49 -21.00 -29.15 2.40
C PRO A 49 -19.69 -28.78 1.71
N LEU A 50 -19.72 -28.80 0.37
CA LEU A 50 -18.61 -28.34 -0.47
C LEU A 50 -18.50 -26.82 -0.30
N PHE A 51 -17.67 -26.37 0.63
CA PHE A 51 -17.26 -24.97 0.69
C PHE A 51 -16.28 -24.71 -0.45
N GLN A 52 -16.74 -24.13 -1.55
CA GLN A 52 -15.84 -23.60 -2.58
C GLN A 52 -15.09 -22.42 -1.98
N PHE A 53 -13.79 -22.61 -1.71
CA PHE A 53 -12.91 -21.53 -1.29
C PHE A 53 -12.57 -20.67 -2.51
N ILE A 54 -13.18 -19.49 -2.60
CA ILE A 54 -12.81 -18.50 -3.61
C ILE A 54 -11.65 -17.68 -3.04
N THR A 55 -10.47 -17.81 -3.64
CA THR A 55 -9.31 -16.96 -3.33
C THR A 55 -9.36 -15.68 -4.16
N ILE A 56 -9.33 -14.53 -3.51
CA ILE A 56 -9.30 -13.23 -4.18
C ILE A 56 -7.84 -12.77 -4.23
N SER A 57 -7.34 -12.53 -5.44
CA SER A 57 -6.02 -11.95 -5.63
C SER A 57 -6.07 -10.44 -5.47
N PRO A 58 -5.10 -9.81 -4.77
CA PRO A 58 -5.04 -8.36 -4.65
C PRO A 58 -4.92 -7.69 -6.02
N ASP A 59 -5.87 -6.81 -6.35
CA ASP A 59 -5.90 -6.04 -7.61
C ASP A 59 -6.40 -4.62 -7.35
N ILE A 60 -6.04 -3.65 -8.21
CA ILE A 60 -6.47 -2.26 -8.06
C ILE A 60 -7.97 -2.15 -8.30
N CYS A 61 -8.67 -1.42 -7.45
CA CYS A 61 -10.10 -1.16 -7.58
C CYS A 61 -10.42 0.31 -7.29
N THR A 62 -11.60 0.74 -7.71
CA THR A 62 -12.12 2.10 -7.45
C THR A 62 -13.19 2.02 -6.37
N THR A 63 -13.07 2.87 -5.36
CA THR A 63 -14.02 2.94 -4.26
C THR A 63 -15.31 3.65 -4.64
N THR A 64 -16.34 3.59 -3.78
CA THR A 64 -17.57 4.39 -3.99
C THR A 64 -17.33 5.90 -3.93
N ALA A 65 -16.21 6.33 -3.33
CA ALA A 65 -15.79 7.73 -3.28
C ALA A 65 -14.89 8.13 -4.46
N ASN A 66 -14.78 7.30 -5.51
CA ASN A 66 -13.87 7.50 -6.65
C ASN A 66 -12.38 7.60 -6.26
N THR A 67 -11.99 6.99 -5.15
CA THR A 67 -10.58 6.87 -4.74
C THR A 67 -10.02 5.49 -5.11
N GLN A 68 -8.70 5.34 -5.14
CA GLN A 68 -8.06 4.07 -5.42
C GLN A 68 -8.00 3.20 -4.16
N GLY A 69 -8.32 1.91 -4.30
CA GLY A 69 -8.14 0.89 -3.27
C GLY A 69 -7.57 -0.40 -3.86
N ILE A 70 -7.52 -1.44 -3.03
CA ILE A 70 -7.09 -2.79 -3.43
C ILE A 70 -8.19 -3.79 -3.09
N CYS A 71 -8.48 -4.67 -4.03
CA CYS A 71 -9.48 -5.71 -3.90
C CYS A 71 -9.01 -6.78 -2.92
N TYR A 72 -9.80 -7.03 -1.88
CA TYR A 72 -9.58 -8.09 -0.90
C TYR A 72 -10.88 -8.82 -0.59
N SER A 73 -10.80 -9.98 0.06
CA SER A 73 -11.98 -10.53 0.74
C SER A 73 -12.41 -9.59 1.87
N ALA A 74 -13.70 -9.61 2.23
CA ALA A 74 -14.20 -8.79 3.34
C ALA A 74 -13.46 -9.09 4.65
N THR A 75 -13.13 -10.37 4.86
CA THR A 75 -12.37 -10.84 6.02
C THR A 75 -10.95 -10.32 5.99
N ASP A 76 -10.24 -10.42 4.86
CA ASP A 76 -8.85 -9.95 4.75
C ASP A 76 -8.75 -8.44 4.89
N CYS A 77 -9.66 -7.69 4.26
CA CYS A 77 -9.73 -6.24 4.42
C CYS A 77 -9.86 -5.84 5.91
N THR A 78 -10.72 -6.56 6.65
CA THR A 78 -10.90 -6.33 8.09
C THR A 78 -9.67 -6.73 8.91
N ASN A 79 -9.06 -7.88 8.60
CA ASN A 79 -7.86 -8.38 9.28
C ASN A 79 -6.65 -7.45 9.09
N LEU A 80 -6.54 -6.83 7.91
CA LEU A 80 -5.54 -5.81 7.60
C LEU A 80 -5.93 -4.42 8.14
N GLN A 81 -7.03 -4.31 8.90
CA GLN A 81 -7.55 -3.07 9.46
C GLN A 81 -7.78 -1.99 8.39
N GLY A 82 -8.24 -2.40 7.22
CA GLY A 82 -8.67 -1.52 6.15
C GLY A 82 -10.16 -1.22 6.23
N THR A 83 -10.60 -0.29 5.37
CA THR A 83 -12.00 0.12 5.25
C THR A 83 -12.54 -0.35 3.92
N ALA A 84 -13.60 -1.17 3.95
CA ALA A 84 -14.29 -1.60 2.75
C ALA A 84 -15.10 -0.43 2.14
N SER A 85 -14.91 -0.17 0.85
CA SER A 85 -15.60 0.89 0.12
C SER A 85 -15.86 0.47 -1.32
N GLY A 86 -16.98 -0.20 -1.56
CA GLY A 86 -17.36 -0.74 -2.86
C GLY A 86 -17.04 -2.22 -3.02
N THR A 87 -17.43 -2.80 -4.16
CA THR A 87 -17.26 -4.22 -4.47
C THR A 87 -16.29 -4.42 -5.62
N CYS A 88 -15.60 -5.55 -5.63
CA CYS A 88 -14.65 -5.96 -6.66
C CYS A 88 -14.75 -7.47 -6.90
N ALA A 89 -13.97 -8.00 -7.84
CA ALA A 89 -13.99 -9.43 -8.21
C ALA A 89 -15.42 -9.96 -8.44
N ALA A 90 -16.20 -9.28 -9.28
CA ALA A 90 -17.61 -9.62 -9.59
C ALA A 90 -18.53 -9.74 -8.36
N GLY A 91 -18.20 -9.07 -7.25
CA GLY A 91 -18.99 -9.08 -6.02
C GLY A 91 -18.52 -10.09 -4.96
N PHE A 92 -17.49 -10.88 -5.24
CA PHE A 92 -16.88 -11.76 -4.24
C PHE A 92 -15.96 -11.00 -3.28
N GLY A 93 -15.44 -9.84 -3.67
CA GLY A 93 -14.53 -9.02 -2.87
C GLY A 93 -15.04 -7.61 -2.58
N VAL A 94 -14.32 -6.94 -1.70
CA VAL A 94 -14.52 -5.52 -1.34
C VAL A 94 -13.32 -4.70 -1.78
N CYS A 95 -13.58 -3.48 -2.25
CA CYS A 95 -12.50 -2.55 -2.54
C CYS A 95 -12.02 -1.92 -1.22
N CYS A 96 -10.83 -2.30 -0.76
CA CYS A 96 -10.32 -1.95 0.56
C CYS A 96 -9.37 -0.75 0.46
N THR A 97 -9.52 0.22 1.38
CA THR A 97 -8.58 1.32 1.56
C THR A 97 -7.85 1.20 2.89
N PHE A 98 -6.59 1.63 2.92
CA PHE A 98 -5.74 1.55 4.10
C PHE A 98 -5.34 2.96 4.51
N THR A 99 -6.05 3.53 5.49
CA THR A 99 -5.72 4.85 6.03
C THR A 99 -5.16 4.72 7.43
N ARG A 100 -4.07 5.44 7.70
CA ARG A 100 -3.35 5.45 8.98
C ARG A 100 -3.12 6.88 9.46
N ASN A 101 -3.07 7.04 10.77
CA ASN A 101 -2.86 8.29 11.48
C ASN A 101 -1.64 8.19 12.40
N CYS A 102 -1.39 9.22 13.23
CA CYS A 102 -0.30 9.22 14.20
C CYS A 102 -0.34 7.98 15.12
N ASP A 103 0.84 7.51 15.49
CA ASP A 103 1.09 6.42 16.43
C ASP A 103 0.57 5.06 15.98
N SER A 104 0.43 4.89 14.67
CA SER A 104 0.03 3.64 14.05
C SER A 104 1.19 2.91 13.38
N SER A 105 0.94 1.67 12.99
CA SER A 105 1.85 0.89 12.17
C SER A 105 1.15 0.33 10.94
N THR A 106 1.92 0.06 9.89
CA THR A 106 1.39 -0.59 8.68
C THR A 106 2.41 -1.53 8.07
N ASN A 107 1.90 -2.63 7.54
CA ASN A 107 2.62 -3.57 6.67
C ASN A 107 1.97 -3.70 5.29
N VAL A 108 1.05 -2.79 4.95
CA VAL A 108 0.27 -2.85 3.71
C VAL A 108 0.79 -1.82 2.70
N ASN A 109 1.11 -2.29 1.51
CA ASN A 109 1.49 -1.44 0.38
C ASN A 109 0.32 -0.53 -0.03
N GLY A 110 0.61 0.72 -0.39
CA GLY A 110 -0.41 1.70 -0.76
C GLY A 110 -1.15 2.32 0.43
N THR A 111 -0.65 2.14 1.66
CA THR A 111 -1.22 2.80 2.83
C THR A 111 -1.16 4.33 2.66
N LEU A 112 -2.28 4.98 2.93
CA LEU A 112 -2.45 6.42 3.00
C LEU A 112 -2.24 6.88 4.43
N PHE A 113 -1.26 7.73 4.67
CA PHE A 113 -1.08 8.40 5.94
C PHE A 113 -1.66 9.80 5.89
N GLN A 114 -2.38 10.19 6.93
CA GLN A 114 -2.94 11.53 7.05
C GLN A 114 -2.82 12.05 8.47
N ASN A 115 -2.70 13.38 8.62
CA ASN A 115 -2.74 14.00 9.92
C ASN A 115 -4.13 13.79 10.60
N PRO A 116 -4.22 13.79 11.94
CA PRO A 116 -5.46 13.44 12.66
C PRO A 116 -6.69 14.27 12.29
N GLU A 117 -6.49 15.52 11.86
CA GLU A 117 -7.57 16.47 11.51
C GLU A 117 -7.72 16.65 9.99
N TYR A 118 -7.11 15.79 9.16
CA TYR A 118 -7.23 15.87 7.70
C TYR A 118 -8.70 15.86 7.26
N PRO A 119 -9.13 16.72 6.30
CA PRO A 119 -8.33 17.56 5.40
C PRO A 119 -7.82 18.89 6.00
N SER A 120 -8.18 19.20 7.24
CA SER A 120 -7.72 20.42 7.91
C SER A 120 -6.27 20.29 8.41
N ALA A 121 -5.63 21.43 8.65
CA ALA A 121 -4.37 21.44 9.39
C ALA A 121 -4.61 21.03 10.84
N THR A 122 -3.71 20.25 11.41
CA THR A 122 -3.78 19.89 12.82
C THR A 122 -3.52 21.13 13.67
N THR A 123 -4.52 21.51 14.47
CA THR A 123 -4.49 22.67 15.37
C THR A 123 -3.85 22.36 16.72
N THR A 124 -3.93 21.10 17.15
CA THR A 124 -3.27 20.58 18.35
C THR A 124 -2.19 19.61 17.91
N ALA A 125 -0.99 20.12 17.66
CA ALA A 125 0.13 19.27 17.24
C ALA A 125 0.47 18.26 18.34
N PRO A 126 0.31 16.93 18.11
CA PRO A 126 0.91 15.97 19.02
C PRO A 126 2.42 16.20 18.96
N GLY A 127 3.08 16.37 20.11
CA GLY A 127 4.52 16.65 20.17
C GLY A 127 5.41 15.65 19.40
N SER A 128 4.87 14.47 19.06
CA SER A 128 5.38 13.64 17.96
C SER A 128 4.23 12.91 17.27
N CYS A 129 4.27 12.79 15.94
CA CYS A 129 3.35 11.98 15.15
C CYS A 129 4.14 10.94 14.37
N LYS A 130 4.01 9.65 14.73
CA LYS A 130 4.84 8.59 14.15
C LYS A 130 4.02 7.58 13.35
N LEU A 131 4.53 7.17 12.19
CA LEU A 131 4.04 5.99 11.47
C LEU A 131 5.17 4.97 11.43
N THR A 132 4.93 3.77 11.96
CA THR A 132 5.90 2.67 11.87
C THR A 132 5.58 1.81 10.67
N VAL A 133 6.55 1.66 9.77
CA VAL A 133 6.38 0.86 8.56
C VAL A 133 7.12 -0.45 8.73
N VAL A 134 6.41 -1.56 8.60
CA VAL A 134 6.99 -2.90 8.66
C VAL A 134 6.82 -3.54 7.28
N PRO A 135 7.89 -3.76 6.51
CA PRO A 135 7.79 -4.44 5.22
C PRO A 135 7.04 -5.77 5.36
N VAL A 136 6.15 -6.06 4.39
CA VAL A 136 5.34 -7.29 4.42
C VAL A 136 6.17 -8.57 4.34
N ASN A 137 7.36 -8.48 3.74
CA ASN A 137 8.36 -9.55 3.68
C ASN A 137 9.75 -8.95 3.34
N GLU A 138 10.78 -9.80 3.37
CA GLU A 138 12.18 -9.44 3.10
C GLU A 138 12.48 -9.05 1.65
N ASN A 139 11.56 -9.32 0.71
CA ASN A 139 11.76 -8.98 -0.70
C ASN A 139 11.52 -7.50 -1.00
N ILE A 140 11.08 -6.69 -0.03
CA ILE A 140 10.89 -5.25 -0.18
C ILE A 140 12.18 -4.54 0.21
N CYS A 141 12.88 -3.96 -0.78
CA CYS A 141 14.16 -3.28 -0.58
C CYS A 141 14.05 -1.76 -0.50
N GLN A 142 12.96 -1.19 -1.02
CA GLN A 142 12.78 0.25 -1.07
C GLN A 142 11.32 0.60 -0.78
N ILE A 143 11.15 1.68 0.00
CA ILE A 143 9.85 2.29 0.25
C ILE A 143 9.94 3.71 -0.32
N ARG A 144 9.00 4.04 -1.20
CA ARG A 144 8.82 5.40 -1.71
C ARG A 144 7.66 6.05 -0.98
N LEU A 145 7.82 7.31 -0.58
CA LEU A 145 6.77 8.11 0.04
C LEU A 145 6.30 9.13 -1.00
N ASP A 146 5.09 9.01 -1.52
CA ASP A 146 4.52 10.02 -2.42
C ASP A 146 3.76 11.05 -1.59
N LEU A 147 4.29 12.26 -1.49
CA LEU A 147 3.74 13.39 -0.74
C LEU A 147 2.61 14.03 -1.53
N MET A 148 1.36 13.61 -1.33
CA MET A 148 0.22 14.10 -2.11
C MET A 148 -0.10 15.57 -1.78
N GLU A 149 -0.34 15.87 -0.51
CA GLU A 149 -0.43 17.24 0.01
C GLU A 149 0.41 17.30 1.28
N PHE A 150 1.48 18.07 1.26
CA PHE A 150 2.45 18.11 2.34
C PHE A 150 2.85 19.56 2.59
N THR A 151 2.26 20.14 3.64
CA THR A 151 2.55 21.50 4.07
C THR A 151 2.79 21.52 5.57
N LEU A 152 4.03 21.83 5.93
CA LEU A 152 4.52 22.07 7.28
C LEU A 152 4.97 23.53 7.43
N ALA A 153 5.36 23.93 8.65
CA ALA A 153 6.03 25.21 8.88
C ALA A 153 7.24 25.41 7.95
N GLN A 154 7.50 26.66 7.57
CA GLN A 154 8.65 27.02 6.74
C GLN A 154 9.95 26.86 7.54
N PRO A 155 11.09 26.60 6.87
CA PRO A 155 12.38 26.65 7.54
C PRO A 155 12.68 28.07 8.05
N ASP A 156 13.55 28.16 9.05
CA ASP A 156 14.08 29.44 9.54
C ASP A 156 15.01 30.12 8.51
N GLU A 157 15.55 31.29 8.87
CA GLU A 157 16.47 32.06 8.02
C GLU A 157 17.75 31.29 7.62
N ASN A 158 18.11 30.24 8.37
CA ASN A 158 19.28 29.40 8.12
C ASN A 158 18.93 28.10 7.37
N GLY A 159 17.66 27.88 7.01
CA GLY A 159 17.21 26.66 6.36
C GLY A 159 16.90 25.50 7.32
N VAL A 160 16.77 25.77 8.62
CA VAL A 160 16.52 24.75 9.65
C VAL A 160 15.03 24.60 9.90
N CYS A 161 14.55 23.36 9.89
CA CYS A 161 13.17 23.01 10.21
C CYS A 161 12.96 22.94 11.73
N ALA A 162 12.84 24.09 12.40
CA ALA A 162 12.76 24.17 13.87
C ALA A 162 11.35 23.92 14.43
N ASP A 163 10.31 24.38 13.73
CA ASP A 163 8.92 24.33 14.22
C ASP A 163 8.25 22.99 13.89
N ASP A 164 8.24 22.61 12.61
CA ASP A 164 7.66 21.36 12.12
C ASP A 164 8.58 20.70 11.09
N PHE A 165 8.69 19.39 11.15
CA PHE A 165 9.43 18.61 10.14
C PHE A 165 8.92 17.18 10.03
N LEU A 166 9.13 16.58 8.85
CA LEU A 166 9.10 15.15 8.63
C LEU A 166 10.53 14.61 8.76
N GLN A 167 10.68 13.58 9.58
CA GLN A 167 11.92 12.83 9.70
C GLN A 167 11.65 11.37 9.36
N VAL A 168 12.41 10.84 8.41
CA VAL A 168 12.38 9.42 8.05
C VAL A 168 13.59 8.75 8.71
N THR A 169 13.38 7.61 9.37
CA THR A 169 14.43 6.82 10.04
C THR A 169 14.23 5.33 9.74
N GLY A 170 15.26 4.52 9.98
CA GLY A 170 15.20 3.06 9.76
C GLY A 170 15.55 2.60 8.34
N GLY A 171 15.83 3.52 7.41
CA GLY A 171 16.39 3.23 6.10
C GLY A 171 17.93 3.09 6.12
N THR A 172 18.50 2.63 5.01
CA THR A 172 19.96 2.60 4.80
C THR A 172 20.55 3.97 4.51
N THR A 173 19.74 4.90 4.02
CA THR A 173 20.11 6.28 3.73
C THR A 173 19.67 7.21 4.86
N THR A 174 20.53 8.16 5.19
CA THR A 174 20.18 9.24 6.12
C THR A 174 19.39 10.30 5.36
N ILE A 175 18.11 10.45 5.68
CA ILE A 175 17.23 11.46 5.10
C ILE A 175 17.24 12.68 6.04
N PRO A 176 17.53 13.90 5.55
CA PRO A 176 17.46 15.10 6.38
C PRO A 176 16.02 15.40 6.80
N ALA A 177 15.84 16.25 7.81
CA ALA A 177 14.53 16.77 8.17
C ALA A 177 13.92 17.56 7.00
N ILE A 178 12.67 17.28 6.65
CA ILE A 178 11.95 17.90 5.53
C ILE A 178 10.84 18.79 6.09
N CYS A 179 10.78 20.06 5.69
CA CYS A 179 9.73 21.00 6.08
C CYS A 179 9.29 21.89 4.90
N GLY A 180 8.39 22.83 5.16
CA GLY A 180 7.80 23.69 4.14
C GLY A 180 6.76 22.96 3.27
N GLN A 181 6.70 23.34 1.98
CA GLN A 181 5.72 22.84 1.02
C GLN A 181 6.37 21.85 0.05
N ASN A 182 5.96 20.58 0.12
CA ASN A 182 6.51 19.50 -0.71
C ASN A 182 5.39 18.71 -1.40
N ASN A 183 4.33 19.40 -1.81
CA ASN A 183 3.21 18.78 -2.52
C ASN A 183 3.72 18.12 -3.82
N LEU A 184 3.19 16.91 -4.09
CA LEU A 184 3.46 16.06 -5.24
C LEU A 184 4.93 15.64 -5.41
N GLN A 185 5.73 15.68 -4.34
CA GLN A 185 7.11 15.18 -4.31
C GLN A 185 7.19 13.72 -3.84
N HIS A 186 8.35 13.08 -3.99
CA HIS A 186 8.57 11.68 -3.57
C HIS A 186 10.00 11.37 -3.14
#